data_AF-A0A7S1YSM6-F1
#
_entry.id   AF-A0A7S1YSM6-F1
#
_cell.length_a   1.000
_cell.length_b   1.000
_cell.length_c   1.000
_cell.angle_alpha   90.00
_cell.angle_beta   90.00
_cell.angle_gamma   90.00
#
_symmetry.space_group_name_H-M   'P 1'
#
loop_
_entity.id
_entity.type
_entity.pdbx_description
1 polymer ?
#
loop_
_entity_poly.entity_id
_entity_poly.type
_entity_poly.pdbx_seq_one_letter_code
_entity_poly.pdbx_strand_id
1 'polypeptide(L)'
;RRAEGVLRRMERGGLKPDPDAYCRVVSALAGSGDGDDAVRAEGLLSEMEGRYERSRNRGGGSDGGSKPEESAYRAVINALERDGEEERARQVFWRMQEL
;
A
#
# COMPACT_ATOMS: atom_id res chain seq x y z
N ARG A 1 -8.06 8.66 -9.03
CA ARG A 1 -9.27 7.78 -9.21
C ARG A 1 -9.08 6.51 -10.06
N ARG A 2 -8.33 6.48 -11.18
CA ARG A 2 -8.24 5.27 -12.06
C ARG A 2 -7.42 4.10 -11.48
N ALA A 3 -6.45 4.36 -10.60
CA ALA A 3 -5.48 3.35 -10.16
C ALA A 3 -6.09 2.29 -9.21
N GLU A 4 -6.85 2.67 -8.18
CA GLU A 4 -7.57 1.72 -7.30
C GLU A 4 -8.54 0.82 -8.05
N GLY A 5 -9.21 1.36 -9.06
CA GLY A 5 -10.15 0.62 -9.89
C GLY A 5 -9.51 -0.57 -10.62
N VAL A 6 -8.20 -0.50 -10.88
CA VAL A 6 -7.43 -1.59 -11.51
C VAL A 6 -7.21 -2.73 -10.52
N LEU A 7 -6.77 -2.46 -9.28
CA LEU A 7 -6.62 -3.48 -8.24
C LEU A 7 -7.96 -4.18 -7.96
N ARG A 8 -9.02 -3.41 -7.74
CA ARG A 8 -10.39 -3.92 -7.52
C ARG A 8 -10.91 -4.77 -8.69
N ARG A 9 -10.42 -4.54 -9.90
CA ARG A 9 -10.82 -5.29 -11.10
C ARG A 9 -10.01 -6.58 -11.24
N MET A 10 -8.72 -6.55 -10.89
CA MET A 10 -7.88 -7.75 -10.82
C MET A 10 -8.48 -8.73 -9.80
N GLU A 11 -8.82 -8.26 -8.60
CA GLU A 11 -9.41 -9.09 -7.55
C GLU A 11 -10.76 -9.71 -7.94
N ARG A 12 -11.65 -8.90 -8.53
CA ARG A 12 -12.94 -9.39 -9.04
C ARG A 12 -12.78 -10.39 -10.19
N GLY A 13 -11.68 -10.32 -10.92
CA GLY A 13 -11.32 -11.28 -11.97
C GLY A 13 -10.66 -12.54 -11.44
N GLY A 14 -10.51 -12.70 -10.12
CA GLY A 14 -9.78 -13.82 -9.50
C GLY A 14 -8.25 -13.71 -9.62
N LEU A 15 -7.73 -12.58 -10.13
CA LEU A 15 -6.31 -12.30 -10.17
C LEU A 15 -5.89 -11.68 -8.84
N LYS A 16 -4.99 -12.37 -8.12
CA LYS A 16 -4.39 -11.84 -6.89
C LYS A 16 -3.37 -10.78 -7.30
N PRO A 17 -3.57 -9.48 -6.99
CA PRO A 17 -2.61 -8.46 -7.36
C PRO A 17 -1.29 -8.74 -6.65
N ASP A 18 -0.20 -8.65 -7.40
CA ASP A 18 1.16 -8.78 -6.90
C ASP A 18 1.56 -7.50 -6.12
N PRO A 19 2.62 -7.54 -5.30
CA PRO A 19 3.14 -6.39 -4.56
C PRO A 19 3.48 -5.22 -5.49
N ASP A 20 3.98 -5.52 -6.69
CA ASP A 20 4.32 -4.51 -7.70
C ASP A 20 3.07 -3.72 -8.14
N ALA A 21 1.93 -4.37 -8.33
CA ALA A 21 0.67 -3.72 -8.65
C ALA A 21 0.21 -2.80 -7.51
N TYR A 22 0.32 -3.25 -6.25
CA TYR A 22 0.02 -2.41 -5.09
C TYR A 22 0.96 -1.20 -5.00
N CYS A 23 2.28 -1.42 -5.09
CA CYS A 23 3.29 -0.35 -5.13
C CYS A 23 2.97 0.71 -6.19
N ARG A 24 2.61 0.27 -7.40
CA ARG A 24 2.26 1.16 -8.51
C ARG A 24 1.01 1.97 -8.24
N VAL A 25 -0.03 1.37 -7.66
CA VAL A 25 -1.26 2.10 -7.32
C VAL A 25 -1.04 3.07 -6.16
N VAL A 26 -0.35 2.63 -5.11
CA VAL A 26 0.03 3.49 -3.98
C VAL A 26 0.85 4.68 -4.44
N SER A 27 1.87 4.47 -5.28
CA SER A 27 2.68 5.54 -5.86
C SER A 27 1.87 6.47 -6.76
N ALA A 28 0.91 5.93 -7.53
CA ALA A 28 0.07 6.72 -8.40
C ALA A 28 -0.95 7.60 -7.63
N LEU A 29 -1.47 7.12 -6.50
CA LEU A 29 -2.32 7.91 -5.60
C LEU A 29 -1.50 8.94 -4.81
N ALA A 30 -0.33 8.55 -4.32
CA ALA A 30 0.58 9.46 -3.64
C ALA A 30 1.05 10.63 -4.52
N GLY A 31 1.08 10.43 -5.85
CA GLY A 31 1.52 11.42 -6.83
C GLY A 31 0.43 12.32 -7.40
N SER A 32 -0.87 12.06 -7.16
CA SER A 32 -1.97 12.85 -7.75
C SER A 32 -2.20 14.20 -7.05
N GLY A 33 -1.77 14.37 -5.80
CA GLY A 33 -1.87 15.64 -5.06
C GLY A 33 -3.30 16.06 -4.69
N ASP A 34 -4.27 15.15 -4.81
CA ASP A 34 -5.61 15.33 -4.23
C ASP A 34 -5.54 14.92 -2.74
N GLY A 35 -5.98 15.78 -1.82
CA GLY A 35 -5.80 15.57 -0.36
C GLY A 35 -6.47 14.31 0.24
N ASP A 36 -7.36 13.65 -0.50
CA ASP A 36 -7.92 12.35 -0.11
C ASP A 36 -7.02 11.17 -0.53
N ASP A 37 -6.13 11.37 -1.50
CA ASP A 37 -5.41 10.28 -2.15
C ASP A 37 -4.25 9.77 -1.28
N ALA A 38 -3.68 10.59 -0.38
CA ALA A 38 -2.73 10.12 0.63
C ALA A 38 -3.39 9.16 1.63
N VAL A 39 -4.62 9.47 2.06
CA VAL A 39 -5.41 8.61 2.97
C VAL A 39 -5.75 7.28 2.30
N ARG A 40 -6.12 7.31 1.02
CA ARG A 40 -6.37 6.11 0.24
C ARG A 40 -5.10 5.27 0.04
N ALA A 41 -3.97 5.93 -0.24
CA ALA A 41 -2.68 5.27 -0.40
C ALA A 41 -2.24 4.56 0.90
N GLU A 42 -2.42 5.20 2.06
CA GLU A 42 -2.18 4.59 3.37
C GLU A 42 -3.09 3.37 3.63
N GLY A 43 -4.37 3.47 3.25
CA GLY A 43 -5.32 2.37 3.36
C GLY A 43 -4.88 1.13 2.55
N LEU A 44 -4.43 1.34 1.31
CA LEU A 44 -3.92 0.26 0.46
C LEU A 44 -2.63 -0.36 1.01
N LEU A 45 -1.72 0.45 1.53
CA LEU A 45 -0.49 -0.03 2.17
C LEU A 45 -0.81 -0.93 3.37
N SER A 46 -1.76 -0.52 4.21
CA SER A 46 -2.20 -1.28 5.38
C SER A 46 -2.90 -2.60 4.99
N GLU A 47 -3.63 -2.59 3.87
CA GLU A 47 -4.22 -3.81 3.32
C GLU A 47 -3.14 -4.81 2.85
N MET A 48 -2.08 -4.31 2.22
CA MET A 48 -0.94 -5.12 1.77
C MET A 48 -0.18 -5.73 2.96
N GLU A 49 0.09 -4.96 4.02
CA GLU A 49 0.67 -5.45 5.29
C GLU A 49 -0.16 -6.58 5.89
N GLY A 50 -1.47 -6.38 6.03
CA GLY A 50 -2.35 -7.42 6.58
C GLY A 50 -2.38 -8.69 5.72
N ARG A 51 -2.24 -8.58 4.39
CA ARG A 51 -2.12 -9.75 3.51
C ARG A 51 -0.78 -10.46 3.71
N TYR A 52 0.31 -9.71 3.85
CA TYR A 52 1.64 -10.25 4.13
C TYR A 52 1.66 -11.01 5.47
N GLU A 53 1.17 -10.42 6.55
CA GLU A 53 1.09 -11.07 7.87
C GLU A 53 0.25 -12.35 7.86
N ARG A 54 -0.93 -12.31 7.23
CA ARG A 54 -1.79 -13.49 7.09
C ARG A 54 -1.14 -14.60 6.29
N SER A 55 -0.39 -14.26 5.24
CA SER A 55 0.38 -15.23 4.45
C SER A 55 1.54 -15.80 5.24
N ARG A 56 2.26 -14.96 6.00
CA ARG A 56 3.39 -15.36 6.84
C ARG A 56 2.96 -16.32 7.95
N ASN A 57 1.83 -16.06 8.60
CA ASN A 57 1.30 -16.89 9.69
C ASN A 57 0.70 -18.23 9.21
N ARG A 58 0.42 -18.42 7.92
CA ARG A 58 -0.14 -19.68 7.37
C ARG A 58 0.91 -20.71 6.94
N GLY A 59 2.20 -20.50 7.23
CA GLY A 59 3.21 -21.54 7.01
C GLY A 59 3.67 -21.71 5.57
N GLY A 60 3.94 -20.61 4.86
CA GLY A 60 4.86 -20.61 3.71
C GLY A 60 4.47 -21.46 2.50
N GLY A 61 3.17 -21.67 2.26
CA GLY A 61 2.70 -22.08 0.93
C GLY A 61 2.78 -20.91 -0.04
N SER A 62 3.03 -21.20 -1.32
CA SER A 62 3.25 -20.26 -2.45
C SER A 62 2.18 -19.20 -2.72
N ASP A 63 1.25 -18.95 -1.79
CA ASP A 63 0.19 -17.96 -1.84
C ASP A 63 0.68 -16.59 -1.36
N GLY A 64 1.53 -15.96 -2.18
CA GLY A 64 2.12 -14.63 -2.00
C GLY A 64 1.26 -13.57 -1.31
N GLY A 65 1.33 -13.49 0.01
CA GLY A 65 1.32 -12.21 0.69
C GLY A 65 2.72 -11.65 0.54
N SER A 66 2.87 -10.60 -0.24
CA SER A 66 4.18 -10.08 -0.58
C SER A 66 4.51 -8.89 0.30
N LYS A 67 5.77 -8.86 0.78
CA LYS A 67 6.25 -7.81 1.67
C LYS A 67 6.04 -6.45 0.99
N PRO A 68 5.38 -5.49 1.66
CA PRO A 68 5.40 -4.11 1.24
C PRO A 68 6.84 -3.64 1.00
N GLU A 69 7.14 -3.18 -0.21
CA GLU A 69 8.47 -2.65 -0.50
C GLU A 69 8.64 -1.26 0.12
N GLU A 70 9.89 -0.90 0.43
CA GLU A 70 10.28 0.45 0.87
C GLU A 70 9.74 1.56 -0.05
N SER A 71 9.61 1.26 -1.34
CA SER A 71 9.05 2.15 -2.35
C SER A 71 7.60 2.56 -2.04
N ALA A 72 6.76 1.66 -1.52
CA ALA A 72 5.39 1.95 -1.13
C ALA A 72 5.31 2.85 0.11
N TYR A 73 6.10 2.55 1.15
CA TYR A 73 6.18 3.38 2.36
C TYR A 73 6.61 4.80 2.03
N ARG A 74 7.70 4.94 1.27
CA ARG A 74 8.22 6.24 0.88
C ARG A 74 7.20 7.04 0.08
N ALA A 75 6.43 6.40 -0.80
CA ALA A 75 5.38 7.06 -1.55
C ALA A 75 4.28 7.60 -0.62
N VAL A 76 3.80 6.79 0.34
CA VAL A 76 2.76 7.22 1.30
C VAL A 76 3.27 8.34 2.23
N ILE A 77 4.49 8.22 2.76
CA ILE A 77 5.11 9.25 3.62
C ILE A 77 5.16 10.58 2.88
N ASN A 78 5.70 10.59 1.66
CA ASN A 78 5.78 11.81 0.85
C ASN A 78 4.41 12.41 0.52
N ALA A 79 3.37 11.58 0.36
CA ALA A 79 2.02 12.07 0.12
C ALA A 79 1.40 12.70 1.37
N LEU A 80 1.56 12.04 2.53
CA LEU A 80 1.08 12.56 3.81
C LEU A 80 1.80 13.85 4.20
N GLU A 81 3.11 13.95 3.99
CA GLU A 81 3.86 15.19 4.21
C GLU A 81 3.35 16.35 3.34
N ARG A 82 2.98 16.08 2.08
CA ARG A 82 2.42 17.09 1.17
C ARG A 82 1.04 17.57 1.61
N ASP A 83 0.24 16.69 2.17
CA ASP A 83 -1.10 17.00 2.68
C ASP A 83 -1.07 17.63 4.09
N GLY A 84 0.12 17.77 4.70
CA GLY A 84 0.29 18.31 6.06
C GLY A 84 -0.04 17.31 7.17
N GLU A 85 -0.17 16.03 6.83
CA GLU A 85 -0.49 14.92 7.73
C GLU A 85 0.77 14.34 8.38
N GLU A 86 1.61 15.19 8.98
CA GLU A 86 2.93 14.83 9.52
C GLU A 86 2.90 13.67 10.52
N GLU A 87 1.90 13.66 11.41
CA GLU A 87 1.77 12.61 12.43
C GLU A 87 1.51 11.23 11.80
N ARG A 88 0.70 11.19 10.74
CA ARG A 88 0.44 9.94 10.01
C ARG A 88 1.65 9.53 9.18
N ALA A 89 2.34 10.48 8.57
CA ALA A 89 3.60 10.21 7.88
C ALA A 89 4.61 9.55 8.82
N ARG A 90 4.69 10.04 10.06
CA ARG A 90 5.55 9.47 11.11
C ARG A 90 5.13 8.07 11.53
N GLN A 91 3.84 7.80 11.65
CA GLN A 91 3.33 6.45 11.96
C GLN A 91 3.66 5.45 10.86
N VAL A 92 3.50 5.84 9.59
CA VAL A 92 3.86 5.01 8.43
C VAL A 92 5.38 4.74 8.39
N PHE A 93 6.19 5.74 8.75
CA PHE A 93 7.65 5.56 8.87
C PHE A 93 8.02 4.52 9.95
N TRP A 94 7.39 4.55 11.12
CA TRP A 94 7.67 3.58 12.17
C TRP A 94 7.21 2.16 11.80
N ARG A 95 6.03 2.02 11.16
CA ARG A 95 5.57 0.73 10.63
C ARG A 95 6.58 0.08 9.70
N MET A 96 7.23 0.87 8.85
CA MET A 96 8.28 0.38 7.96
C MET A 96 9.47 -0.22 8.73
N GLN A 97 9.83 0.35 9.90
CA GLN A 97 10.96 -0.13 10.71
C GLN A 97 10.65 -1.41 11.49
N GLU A 98 9.37 -1.71 11.73
CA GLU A 98 8.93 -2.88 12.50
C GLU A 98 8.75 -4.17 11.66
N LEU A 99 8.92 -4.10 10.32
CA LEU A 99 8.67 -5.19 9.35
C LEU A 99 9.90 -5.89 8.74
#